data_AF-A0A3D0SXP5-F1
#
_entry.id   AF-A0A3D0SXP5-F1
#
_cell.length_a   1.000
_cell.length_b   1.000
_cell.length_c   1.000
_cell.angle_alpha   90.00
_cell.angle_beta   90.00
_cell.angle_gamma   90.00
#
_symmetry.space_group_name_H-M   'P 1'
#
loop_
_entity.id
_entity.type
_entity.pdbx_description
1 polymer ?
#
loop_
_entity_poly.entity_id
_entity_poly.type
_entity_poly.pdbx_seq_one_letter_code
_entity_poly.pdbx_strand_id
1 'polypeptide(L)' 'MRGSRNLGTALWKYADAGLIDGVMVNGTARLVGWVASMARCMQTGYLYTYAFAMIIGLLILLTW' A
#
# COMPACT_ATOMS: atom_id res chain seq x y z
N MET A 1 -33.73 2.82 29.09
CA MET A 1 -32.56 1.92 28.92
C MET A 1 -31.98 2.06 27.50
N ARG A 2 -31.23 3.12 27.20
CA ARG A 2 -30.58 3.32 25.88
C ARG A 2 -29.14 3.85 25.96
N GLY A 3 -28.76 4.52 27.06
CA GLY A 3 -27.42 5.08 27.24
C GLY A 3 -26.28 4.06 27.28
N SER A 4 -26.49 2.88 27.87
CA SER A 4 -25.46 1.85 27.96
C SER A 4 -25.09 1.23 26.61
N ARG A 5 -26.06 1.05 25.69
CA ARG A 5 -25.78 0.58 24.31
C ARG A 5 -24.99 1.61 23.50
N ASN A 6 -25.29 2.90 23.65
CA ASN A 6 -24.56 3.98 22.97
C ASN A 6 -23.14 4.16 23.51
N LEU A 7 -22.92 4.02 24.82
CA LEU A 7 -21.57 4.04 25.38
C LEU A 7 -20.75 2.84 24.91
N GLY A 8 -21.33 1.63 24.91
CA GLY A 8 -20.66 0.43 24.39
C GLY A 8 -20.32 0.52 22.90
N THR A 9 -21.22 1.06 22.07
CA THR A 9 -20.94 1.25 20.63
C THR A 9 -19.95 2.38 20.36
N ALA A 10 -19.95 3.45 21.14
CA ALA A 10 -18.98 4.53 21.02
C ALA A 10 -17.58 4.06 21.44
N LEU A 11 -17.46 3.33 22.56
CA LEU A 11 -16.21 2.72 22.99
C LEU A 11 -15.68 1.72 21.97
N TRP A 12 -16.52 0.81 21.45
CA TRP A 12 -16.07 -0.17 20.46
C TRP A 12 -15.68 0.46 19.10
N LYS A 13 -16.41 1.49 18.64
CA LYS A 13 -16.04 2.20 17.40
C LYS A 13 -14.76 3.03 17.55
N TYR A 14 -14.56 3.70 18.68
CA TYR A 14 -13.34 4.48 18.88
C TYR A 14 -12.13 3.60 19.22
N ALA A 15 -12.33 2.55 20.03
CA ALA A 15 -11.25 1.68 20.49
C ALA A 15 -10.87 0.62 19.46
N ASP A 16 -11.81 -0.10 18.84
CA ASP A 16 -11.45 -1.16 17.87
C ASP A 16 -11.35 -0.62 16.46
N ALA A 17 -12.39 0.06 15.95
CA ALA A 17 -12.33 0.58 14.59
C ALA A 17 -11.30 1.73 14.48
N GLY A 18 -11.27 2.66 15.42
CA GLY A 18 -10.29 3.75 15.41
C GLY A 18 -8.83 3.30 15.57
N LEU A 19 -8.56 2.28 16.39
CA LEU A 19 -7.20 1.82 16.66
C LEU A 19 -6.73 0.79 15.63
N ILE A 20 -7.59 -0.13 15.18
CA ILE A 20 -7.24 -1.13 14.16
C ILE A 20 -7.25 -0.50 12.75
N ASP A 21 -8.31 0.23 12.36
CA ASP A 21 -8.33 0.89 11.04
C ASP A 21 -7.37 2.08 11.00
N GLY A 22 -7.21 2.81 12.11
CA GLY A 22 -6.34 3.98 12.17
C GLY A 22 -4.84 3.65 12.25
N VAL A 23 -4.44 2.66 13.06
CA VAL A 23 -3.01 2.33 13.24
C VAL A 23 -2.56 1.27 12.24
N MET A 24 -3.36 0.22 12.04
CA MET A 24 -2.96 -0.90 11.20
C MET A 24 -3.28 -0.66 9.71
N VAL A 25 -4.53 -0.30 9.39
CA VAL A 25 -4.97 -0.15 7.99
C VAL A 25 -4.47 1.16 7.39
N ASN A 26 -4.63 2.30 8.07
CA ASN A 26 -4.17 3.58 7.54
C ASN A 26 -2.64 3.65 7.45
N GLY A 27 -1.91 3.06 8.42
CA GLY A 27 -0.46 2.96 8.37
C GLY A 27 0.05 2.13 7.18
N THR A 28 -0.53 0.95 6.97
CA THR A 28 -0.18 0.09 5.83
C THR A 28 -0.63 0.66 4.49
N ALA A 29 -1.85 1.21 4.41
CA ALA A 29 -2.36 1.87 3.21
C ALA A 29 -1.51 3.08 2.82
N ARG A 30 -1.04 3.86 3.79
CA ARG A 30 -0.17 5.02 3.54
C ARG A 30 1.22 4.61 3.10
N LEU A 31 1.78 3.54 3.66
CA LEU A 31 3.05 2.94 3.21
C LEU A 31 2.93 2.39 1.78
N VAL A 32 1.90 1.59 1.49
CA VAL A 32 1.65 1.04 0.16
C VAL A 32 1.40 2.17 -0.85
N GLY A 33 0.62 3.19 -0.47
CA GLY A 33 0.38 4.37 -1.31
C GLY A 33 1.66 5.18 -1.59
N TRP A 34 2.53 5.33 -0.60
CA TRP A 34 3.82 6.00 -0.75
C TRP A 34 4.78 5.21 -1.65
N VAL A 35 4.90 3.90 -1.44
CA VAL A 35 5.68 2.99 -2.30
C VAL A 35 5.14 3.01 -3.73
N ALA A 36 3.83 2.94 -3.91
CA ALA A 36 3.18 3.01 -5.22
C ALA A 36 3.34 4.38 -5.90
N SER A 37 3.44 5.46 -5.13
CA SER A 37 3.74 6.80 -5.66
C SER A 37 5.20 6.89 -6.12
N MET A 38 6.13 6.36 -5.32
CA MET A 38 7.55 6.28 -5.68
C MET A 38 7.78 5.40 -6.91
N ALA A 39 7.12 4.23 -6.96
CA ALA A 39 7.18 3.33 -8.11
C ALA A 39 6.59 3.97 -9.38
N ARG A 40 5.52 4.76 -9.27
CA ARG A 40 4.99 5.57 -10.38
C ARG A 40 5.97 6.66 -10.82
N CYS A 41 6.70 7.28 -9.90
CA CYS A 41 7.73 8.24 -10.26
C CYS A 41 8.91 7.57 -10.99
N MET A 42 9.26 6.34 -10.59
CA MET A 42 10.24 5.51 -11.31
C MET A 42 9.76 5.04 -12.68
N GLN A 43 8.44 4.92 -12.90
CA GLN A 43 7.85 4.90 -14.24
C GLN A 43 7.97 6.29 -14.89
N THR A 44 9.20 6.70 -15.18
CA THR A 44 9.54 7.92 -15.93
C THR A 44 9.02 7.90 -17.38
N GLY A 45 8.43 6.78 -17.84
CA GLY A 45 7.82 6.65 -19.16
C GLY A 45 8.83 6.48 -20.30
N TYR A 46 10.14 6.45 -20.00
CA TYR A 46 11.16 6.25 -21.01
C TYR A 46 11.17 4.81 -21.51
N LEU A 47 10.85 4.62 -22.79
CA LEU A 47 10.94 3.34 -23.49
C LEU A 47 12.32 2.68 -23.36
N TYR A 48 13.37 3.49 -23.19
CA TYR A 48 14.74 3.01 -23.05
C TYR A 48 14.92 2.08 -21.85
N THR A 49 14.30 2.40 -20.71
CA THR A 49 14.38 1.57 -19.50
C THR A 49 13.71 0.22 -19.68
N TYR A 50 12.59 0.18 -20.44
CA TYR A 50 11.91 -1.07 -20.78
C TYR A 50 12.72 -1.91 -21.78
N ALA A 51 13.25 -1.28 -22.83
CA ALA A 51 14.09 -1.98 -23.82
C ALA A 51 15.36 -2.56 -23.18
N PHE A 52 16.00 -1.79 -22.28
CA PHE A 52 17.15 -2.25 -21.52
C PHE A 52 16.83 -3.46 -20.64
N ALA A 53 15.70 -3.43 -19.91
CA ALA A 53 15.25 -4.56 -19.10
C ALA A 53 14.96 -5.81 -19.95
N MET A 54 14.38 -5.65 -21.15
CA MET A 54 14.14 -6.78 -22.07
C MET A 54 15.44 -7.39 -22.58
N ILE A 55 16.42 -6.56 -23.00
CA ILE A 55 17.72 -7.03 -23.49
C ILE A 55 18.46 -7.81 -22.39
N ILE A 56 18.50 -7.26 -21.16
CA ILE A 56 19.12 -7.96 -20.02
C ILE A 56 18.39 -9.28 -19.72
N GLY A 57 17.05 -9.29 -19.70
CA GLY A 57 16.28 -10.50 -19.45
C GLY A 57 16.55 -11.60 -20.49
N LEU A 58 16.62 -11.22 -21.77
CA LEU A 58 16.97 -12.14 -22.85
C LEU A 58 18.42 -12.63 -22.72
N LEU A 59 19.37 -11.76 -22.39
CA LEU A 59 20.76 -12.15 -22.16
C LEU A 59 20.87 -13.17 -21.04
N ILE A 60 20.21 -12.95 -19.89
CA ILE A 60 20.23 -13.90 -18.77
C ILE A 60 19.63 -15.26 -19.20
N LEU A 61 18.49 -15.24 -19.89
CA LEU A 61 17.83 -16.45 -20.39
C LEU A 61 18.66 -17.23 -21.42
N LEU A 62 19.43 -16.53 -22.26
CA LEU A 62 20.25 -17.15 -23.31
C LEU A 62 21.64 -17.55 -22.81
N THR A 63 22.12 -16.93 -21.73
CA THR A 63 23.46 -17.21 -21.16
C THR A 63 23.44 -18.38 -20.17
N TRP A 64 22.26 -18.82 -19.73
CA TRP A 64 22.08 -20.00 -18.89
C TRP A 64 21.52 -21.20 -19.65
#